data_AF-A0A536TCJ4-F1
#
_entry.id   AF-A0A536TCJ4-F1
#
_cell.length_a   1.000
_cell.length_b   1.000
_cell.length_c   1.000
_cell.angle_alpha   90.00
_cell.angle_beta   90.00
_cell.angle_gamma   90.00
#
_symmetry.space_group_name_H-M   'P 1'
#
loop_
_entity.id
_entity.type
_entity.pdbx_description
1 polymer ?
#
loop_
_entity_poly.entity_id
_entity_poly.type
_entity_poly.pdbx_seq_one_letter_code
_entity_poly.pdbx_strand_id
1 'polypeptide(L)'
;MLPCPRHPPRNRRLSAGPPRDPAGRHSSRLDRLAASGNVNERPRHAQCMKAPTKHVICYLTESAGDWGGASRVLFSNLRLIDRSRFEPLVLLPTKGPILPLLDRIAVPYVIWGQAHEPKGILRYTMATAASIRLFRQRRVELLHVNGANYWRPAEILAARLLRIPIVTHYHVVVDKPGPFVRYSDLIVAVSAFTAEASQPKSVPKAVVHNSVVLARFDSARDIRLELDLSPDDVVVSFVGQVRDIKGVD
;
A
#
# COMPACT_ATOMS: atom_id res chain seq x y z
N MET A 1 -15.85 53.13 -39.09
CA MET A 1 -15.98 52.36 -40.35
C MET A 1 -16.38 50.94 -39.98
N LEU A 2 -17.63 50.62 -40.33
CA LEU A 2 -18.37 49.34 -40.40
C LEU A 2 -18.07 48.16 -39.41
N PRO A 3 -19.08 47.72 -38.64
CA PRO A 3 -19.05 46.54 -37.76
C PRO A 3 -19.59 45.26 -38.43
N CYS A 4 -19.14 44.10 -37.95
CA CYS A 4 -19.63 42.77 -38.34
C CYS A 4 -20.90 42.39 -37.53
N PRO A 5 -21.95 41.79 -38.12
CA PRO A 5 -23.27 41.72 -37.50
C PRO A 5 -23.51 40.49 -36.62
N ARG A 6 -24.25 40.71 -35.53
CA ARG A 6 -24.88 39.70 -34.67
C ARG A 6 -26.14 39.12 -35.35
N HIS A 7 -26.35 37.81 -35.29
CA HIS A 7 -27.66 37.18 -35.47
C HIS A 7 -28.13 36.52 -34.15
N PRO A 8 -29.41 36.70 -33.74
CA PRO A 8 -30.00 36.10 -32.54
C PRO A 8 -30.92 34.90 -32.91
N PRO A 9 -31.67 34.24 -31.98
CA PRO A 9 -31.72 32.77 -31.86
C PRO A 9 -32.96 32.14 -32.50
N ARG A 10 -32.96 30.81 -32.64
CA ARG A 10 -34.18 30.03 -32.94
C ARG A 10 -34.51 29.04 -31.80
N ASN A 11 -35.56 29.39 -31.06
CA ASN A 11 -36.35 28.49 -30.23
C ASN A 11 -37.09 27.46 -31.10
N ARG A 12 -37.04 26.18 -30.72
CA ARG A 12 -38.15 25.24 -30.91
C ARG A 12 -38.36 24.43 -29.64
N ARG A 13 -39.48 24.72 -28.96
CA ARG A 13 -40.19 23.81 -28.05
C ARG A 13 -40.97 22.78 -28.87
N LEU A 14 -41.48 21.78 -28.15
CA LEU A 14 -42.45 20.71 -28.44
C LEU A 14 -41.76 19.33 -28.33
N SER A 15 -42.21 18.34 -27.58
CA SER A 15 -43.34 18.17 -26.66
C SER A 15 -43.18 16.79 -25.99
N ALA A 16 -43.58 16.66 -24.72
CA ALA A 16 -43.64 15.38 -24.00
C ALA A 16 -44.86 14.54 -24.41
N GLY A 17 -44.73 13.20 -24.33
CA GLY A 17 -45.81 12.21 -24.43
C GLY A 17 -45.37 10.85 -23.84
N PRO A 18 -46.29 10.01 -23.33
CA PRO A 18 -46.15 9.26 -22.07
C PRO A 18 -45.83 7.73 -22.23
N PRO A 19 -45.66 6.96 -21.14
CA PRO A 19 -45.05 5.62 -21.16
C PRO A 19 -46.06 4.49 -21.41
N ARG A 20 -45.55 3.30 -21.79
CA ARG A 20 -46.32 2.05 -21.84
C ARG A 20 -45.52 0.87 -21.26
N ASP A 21 -46.07 0.31 -20.19
CA ASP A 21 -46.00 -1.09 -19.72
C ASP A 21 -47.43 -1.68 -19.98
N PRO A 22 -47.78 -3.00 -19.90
CA PRO A 22 -47.13 -4.07 -19.15
C PRO A 22 -47.17 -5.50 -19.78
N ALA A 23 -46.62 -6.42 -18.99
CA ALA A 23 -46.70 -7.88 -19.03
C ALA A 23 -47.95 -8.54 -19.66
N GLY A 24 -47.70 -9.65 -20.38
CA GLY A 24 -48.69 -10.62 -20.82
C GLY A 24 -48.15 -12.05 -20.68
N ARG A 25 -48.78 -12.83 -19.80
CA ARG A 25 -48.56 -14.26 -19.55
C ARG A 25 -49.02 -15.11 -20.75
N HIS A 26 -48.40 -16.28 -20.93
CA HIS A 26 -49.16 -17.49 -21.30
C HIS A 26 -48.58 -18.72 -20.61
N SER A 27 -49.43 -19.38 -19.85
CA SER A 27 -49.27 -20.72 -19.32
C SER A 27 -49.46 -21.76 -20.43
N SER A 28 -48.89 -22.95 -20.29
CA SER A 28 -49.69 -24.17 -20.11
C SER A 28 -48.83 -25.45 -20.13
N ARG A 29 -49.34 -26.45 -19.40
CA ARG A 29 -49.14 -27.90 -19.56
C ARG A 29 -47.74 -28.44 -19.22
N LEU A 30 -47.58 -28.90 -17.98
CA LEU A 30 -47.58 -30.34 -17.65
C LEU A 30 -47.29 -30.54 -16.16
N ASP A 31 -48.32 -30.30 -15.34
CA ASP A 31 -48.52 -31.10 -14.14
C ASP A 31 -48.82 -32.53 -14.58
N ARG A 32 -47.79 -33.40 -14.52
CA ARG A 32 -47.90 -34.85 -14.33
C ARG A 32 -46.52 -35.50 -14.52
N LEU A 33 -45.85 -35.79 -13.41
CA LEU A 33 -45.09 -37.03 -13.17
C LEU A 33 -44.38 -36.91 -11.80
N ALA A 34 -45.17 -37.09 -10.75
CA ALA A 34 -44.67 -37.64 -9.51
C ALA A 34 -44.90 -39.16 -9.58
N ALA A 35 -43.83 -39.95 -9.78
CA ALA A 35 -43.71 -41.31 -9.25
C ALA A 35 -42.39 -41.97 -9.67
N SER A 36 -41.73 -42.56 -8.67
CA SER A 36 -40.62 -43.53 -8.75
C SER A 36 -39.21 -42.96 -8.93
N GLY A 37 -38.37 -43.19 -7.91
CA GLY A 37 -36.94 -42.93 -7.99
C GLY A 37 -36.29 -42.71 -6.62
N ASN A 38 -36.28 -43.74 -5.79
CA ASN A 38 -35.54 -43.75 -4.53
C ASN A 38 -34.04 -43.98 -4.82
N VAL A 39 -33.19 -42.95 -4.71
CA VAL A 39 -31.72 -43.11 -4.59
C VAL A 39 -31.13 -42.00 -3.72
N ASN A 40 -31.00 -42.28 -2.43
CA ASN A 40 -29.79 -42.04 -1.64
C ASN A 40 -28.92 -40.80 -1.98
N GLU A 41 -29.39 -39.58 -1.70
CA GLU A 41 -28.53 -38.40 -1.64
C GLU A 41 -28.24 -38.04 -0.18
N ARG A 42 -27.01 -38.34 0.25
CA ARG A 42 -26.40 -37.77 1.46
C ARG A 42 -26.45 -36.24 1.36
N PRO A 43 -26.69 -35.50 2.46
CA PRO A 43 -26.62 -34.05 2.41
C PRO A 43 -25.20 -33.66 1.98
N ARG A 44 -25.10 -33.07 0.78
CA ARG A 44 -23.86 -32.45 0.30
C ARG A 44 -23.48 -31.44 1.37
N HIS A 45 -22.34 -31.68 2.00
CA HIS A 45 -21.71 -30.76 2.93
C HIS A 45 -21.87 -29.35 2.36
N ALA A 46 -22.67 -28.52 3.03
CA ALA A 46 -22.56 -27.09 2.90
C ALA A 46 -21.08 -26.79 3.18
N GLN A 47 -20.32 -26.50 2.12
CA GLN A 47 -19.00 -25.94 2.25
C GLN A 47 -19.22 -24.65 3.03
N CYS A 48 -18.93 -24.70 4.32
CA CYS A 48 -18.73 -23.53 5.14
C CYS A 48 -17.63 -22.75 4.42
N MET A 49 -18.02 -21.75 3.63
CA MET A 49 -17.12 -20.83 2.97
C MET A 49 -16.32 -20.18 4.10
N LYS A 50 -15.12 -20.71 4.39
CA LYS A 50 -14.15 -20.03 5.22
C LYS A 50 -14.03 -18.64 4.60
N ALA A 51 -14.36 -17.61 5.39
CA ALA A 51 -14.08 -16.23 4.99
C ALA A 51 -12.64 -16.18 4.44
N PRO A 52 -12.39 -15.52 3.30
CA PRO A 52 -11.06 -15.49 2.72
C PRO A 52 -10.08 -14.99 3.78
N THR A 53 -9.12 -15.84 4.14
CA THR A 53 -8.11 -15.49 5.13
C THR A 53 -7.24 -14.42 4.51
N LYS A 54 -7.23 -13.24 5.12
CA LYS A 54 -6.39 -12.12 4.69
C LYS A 54 -4.92 -12.50 4.82
N HIS A 55 -4.09 -12.06 3.88
CA HIS A 55 -2.65 -12.24 3.97
C HIS A 55 -2.05 -11.25 4.97
N VAL A 56 -1.32 -11.74 5.96
CA VAL A 56 -0.67 -10.89 6.97
C VAL A 56 0.69 -10.42 6.46
N ILE A 57 0.85 -9.10 6.29
CA ILE A 57 2.10 -8.48 5.84
C ILE A 57 2.73 -7.74 7.02
N CYS A 58 3.94 -8.15 7.41
CA CYS A 58 4.72 -7.49 8.44
C CYS A 58 5.64 -6.44 7.81
N TYR A 59 5.44 -5.17 8.15
CA TYR A 59 6.25 -4.05 7.70
C TYR A 59 7.30 -3.70 8.76
N LEU A 60 8.57 -3.95 8.43
CA LEU A 60 9.72 -3.53 9.23
C LEU A 60 10.18 -2.13 8.76
N THR A 61 10.10 -1.14 9.64
CA THR A 61 10.50 0.25 9.33
C THR A 61 11.66 0.71 10.20
N GLU A 62 12.55 1.52 9.63
CA GLU A 62 13.66 2.18 10.35
C GLU A 62 13.21 3.51 11.01
N SER A 63 11.95 3.91 10.81
CA SER A 63 11.41 5.17 11.33
C SER A 63 10.12 5.00 12.11
N ALA A 64 9.94 5.84 13.13
CA ALA A 64 8.72 5.95 13.93
C ALA A 64 7.88 7.22 13.60
N GLY A 65 8.11 7.81 12.41
CA GLY A 65 7.48 9.06 12.00
C GLY A 65 7.62 9.35 10.51
N ASP A 66 6.83 10.29 10.01
CA ASP A 66 6.86 10.77 8.63
C ASP A 66 7.98 11.81 8.44
N TRP A 67 9.23 11.34 8.50
CA TRP A 67 10.44 12.17 8.42
C TRP A 67 10.94 12.41 6.99
N GLY A 68 10.36 11.76 5.99
CA GLY A 68 10.80 11.86 4.60
C GLY A 68 10.02 10.96 3.65
N GLY A 69 10.38 10.99 2.36
CA GLY A 69 9.64 10.28 1.31
C GLY A 69 9.44 8.78 1.59
N ALA A 70 10.47 8.09 2.09
CA ALA A 70 10.42 6.66 2.34
C ALA A 70 9.37 6.25 3.38
N SER A 71 9.27 6.98 4.49
CA SER A 71 8.28 6.70 5.53
C SER A 71 6.91 7.26 5.16
N ARG A 72 6.84 8.42 4.50
CA ARG A 72 5.60 8.97 3.92
C ARG A 72 4.90 7.98 3.01
N VAL A 73 5.63 7.35 2.10
CA VAL A 73 5.10 6.39 1.14
C VAL A 73 4.60 5.15 1.85
N LEU A 74 5.36 4.61 2.81
CA LEU A 74 4.91 3.48 3.63
C LEU A 74 3.56 3.77 4.28
N PHE A 75 3.43 4.90 4.96
CA PHE A 75 2.18 5.25 5.65
C PHE A 75 1.04 5.61 4.69
N SER A 76 1.34 6.15 3.51
CA SER A 76 0.34 6.35 2.45
C SER A 76 -0.16 5.01 1.93
N ASN A 77 0.73 4.04 1.70
CA ASN A 77 0.36 2.69 1.28
C ASN A 77 -0.47 1.98 2.36
N LEU A 78 -0.14 2.13 3.64
CA LEU A 78 -0.93 1.56 4.73
C LEU A 78 -2.35 2.14 4.83
N ARG A 79 -2.57 3.38 4.40
CA ARG A 79 -3.91 3.98 4.32
C ARG A 79 -4.73 3.43 3.14
N LEU A 80 -4.05 3.11 2.04
CA LEU A 80 -4.68 2.74 0.76
C LEU A 80 -4.76 1.22 0.55
N ILE A 81 -4.08 0.43 1.39
CA ILE A 81 -4.02 -1.02 1.24
C ILE A 81 -5.42 -1.65 1.34
N ASP A 82 -5.73 -2.56 0.44
CA ASP A 82 -7.00 -3.28 0.44
C ASP A 82 -7.12 -4.19 1.67
N ARG A 83 -7.86 -3.70 2.68
CA ARG A 83 -8.09 -4.40 3.94
C ARG A 83 -9.04 -5.58 3.82
N SER A 84 -9.67 -5.81 2.67
CA SER A 84 -10.42 -7.05 2.42
C SER A 84 -9.49 -8.23 2.11
N ARG A 85 -8.28 -7.95 1.60
CA ARG A 85 -7.28 -8.95 1.18
C ARG A 85 -6.06 -9.00 2.09
N PHE A 86 -5.66 -7.88 2.68
CA PHE A 86 -4.41 -7.76 3.42
C PHE A 86 -4.61 -7.27 4.85
N GLU A 87 -3.82 -7.84 5.76
CA GLU A 87 -3.70 -7.42 7.15
C GLU A 87 -2.27 -6.93 7.44
N PRO A 88 -2.01 -5.62 7.38
CA PRO A 88 -0.72 -5.06 7.73
C PRO A 88 -0.46 -5.15 9.24
N LEU A 89 0.78 -5.47 9.60
CA LEU A 89 1.36 -5.35 10.93
C LEU A 89 2.62 -4.51 10.83
N VAL A 90 2.78 -3.45 11.65
CA VAL A 90 3.97 -2.60 11.61
C VAL A 90 4.90 -2.86 12.79
N LEU A 91 6.18 -3.13 12.53
CA LEU A 91 7.22 -3.17 13.55
C LEU A 91 7.94 -1.82 13.58
N LEU A 92 7.75 -1.10 14.68
CA LEU A 92 8.32 0.22 14.87
C LEU A 92 9.62 0.14 15.69
N PRO A 93 10.63 0.95 15.35
CA PRO A 93 11.90 0.92 16.07
C PRO A 93 11.79 1.54 17.46
N THR A 94 10.83 2.45 17.65
CA THR A 94 10.54 3.14 18.91
C THR A 94 9.13 3.73 18.85
N LYS A 95 8.62 4.26 19.96
CA LYS A 95 7.42 5.11 19.96
C LYS A 95 7.71 6.41 19.20
N GLY A 96 6.74 6.93 18.47
CA GLY A 96 6.92 8.17 17.71
C GLY A 96 5.62 8.79 17.22
N PRO A 97 5.70 9.90 16.47
CA PRO A 97 4.53 10.68 16.06
C PRO A 97 3.58 9.92 15.12
N ILE A 98 3.96 8.74 14.63
CA ILE A 98 3.10 7.94 13.75
C ILE A 98 1.97 7.20 14.48
N LEU A 99 2.08 6.97 15.79
CA LEU A 99 1.12 6.12 16.52
C LEU A 99 -0.33 6.59 16.36
N PRO A 100 -0.67 7.90 16.53
CA PRO A 100 -2.05 8.36 16.37
C PRO A 100 -2.61 8.12 14.97
N LEU A 101 -1.75 8.10 13.94
CA LEU A 101 -2.17 7.75 12.60
C LEU A 101 -2.52 6.26 12.51
N LEU A 102 -1.62 5.38 12.98
CA LEU A 102 -1.82 3.93 12.92
C LEU A 102 -3.08 3.50 13.68
N ASP A 103 -3.33 4.12 14.84
CA ASP A 103 -4.56 3.93 15.63
C ASP A 103 -5.79 4.35 14.81
N ARG A 104 -5.77 5.56 14.23
CA ARG A 104 -6.88 6.09 13.43
C ARG A 104 -7.25 5.20 12.24
N ILE A 105 -6.26 4.58 11.60
CA ILE A 105 -6.47 3.70 10.44
C ILE A 105 -6.56 2.21 10.81
N ALA A 106 -6.65 1.88 12.11
CA ALA A 106 -6.73 0.53 12.63
C ALA A 106 -5.66 -0.42 12.05
N VAL A 107 -4.42 0.06 11.97
CA VAL A 107 -3.24 -0.76 11.59
C VAL A 107 -2.53 -1.18 12.88
N PRO A 108 -2.49 -2.48 13.21
CA PRO A 108 -1.78 -2.95 14.40
C PRO A 108 -0.27 -2.71 14.26
N TYR A 109 0.36 -2.36 15.37
CA TYR A 109 1.81 -2.18 15.45
C TYR A 109 2.40 -2.79 16.71
N VAL A 110 3.72 -3.01 16.69
CA VAL A 110 4.50 -3.42 17.85
C VAL A 110 5.73 -2.52 17.93
N ILE A 111 6.02 -1.98 19.12
CA ILE A 111 7.30 -1.33 19.38
C ILE A 111 8.34 -2.43 19.55
N TRP A 112 9.18 -2.61 18.54
CA TRP A 112 10.03 -3.78 18.37
C TRP A 112 11.51 -3.50 18.67
N GLY A 113 11.95 -2.27 18.41
CA GLY A 113 13.36 -1.90 18.51
C GLY A 113 14.02 -1.74 17.14
N GLN A 114 15.24 -1.20 17.13
CA GLN A 114 15.98 -0.94 15.89
C GLN A 114 16.23 -2.23 15.10
N ALA A 115 16.02 -2.17 13.78
CA ALA A 115 16.29 -3.26 12.83
C ALA A 115 17.81 -3.40 12.57
N HIS A 116 18.57 -3.66 13.62
CA HIS A 116 20.03 -3.77 13.59
C HIS A 116 20.50 -4.97 14.40
N GLU A 117 21.67 -5.52 14.07
CA GLU A 117 22.29 -6.62 14.80
C GLU A 117 22.36 -6.35 16.31
N PRO A 118 21.68 -7.15 17.14
CA PRO A 118 21.90 -7.11 18.57
C PRO A 118 23.35 -7.45 18.92
N LYS A 119 23.98 -6.67 19.81
CA LYS A 119 25.36 -6.94 20.24
C LYS A 119 25.47 -8.28 20.96
N GLY A 120 26.24 -9.21 20.39
CA GLY A 120 26.58 -10.50 20.99
C GLY A 120 25.64 -11.65 20.60
N ILE A 121 26.24 -12.84 20.44
CA ILE A 121 25.56 -14.01 19.87
C ILE A 121 24.33 -14.45 20.65
N LEU A 122 24.36 -14.39 21.99
CA LEU A 122 23.22 -14.76 22.83
C LEU A 122 22.02 -13.82 22.59
N ARG A 123 22.25 -12.51 22.54
CA ARG A 123 21.19 -11.51 22.28
C ARG A 123 20.64 -11.65 20.86
N TYR A 124 21.50 -11.96 19.91
CA TYR A 124 21.10 -12.24 18.53
C TYR A 124 20.17 -13.46 18.44
N THR A 125 20.52 -14.57 19.10
CA THR A 125 19.70 -15.79 19.16
C THR A 125 18.36 -15.52 19.85
N MET A 126 18.36 -14.80 20.97
CA MET A 126 17.12 -14.43 21.67
C MET A 126 16.21 -13.54 20.81
N ALA A 127 16.76 -12.53 20.13
CA ALA A 127 16.00 -11.67 19.22
C ALA A 127 15.44 -12.45 18.03
N THR A 128 16.20 -13.42 17.50
CA THR A 128 15.74 -14.31 16.43
C THR A 128 14.58 -15.18 16.91
N ALA A 129 14.69 -15.79 18.10
CA ALA A 129 13.63 -16.59 18.69
C ALA A 129 12.36 -15.76 18.99
N ALA A 130 12.52 -14.53 19.48
CA ALA A 130 11.41 -13.60 19.70
C ALA A 130 10.71 -13.24 18.38
N SER A 131 11.47 -12.98 17.32
CA SER A 131 10.95 -12.71 15.97
C SER A 131 10.20 -13.92 15.41
N ILE A 132 10.74 -15.13 15.55
CA ILE A 132 10.08 -16.38 15.16
C ILE A 132 8.74 -16.52 15.89
N ARG A 133 8.73 -16.30 17.20
CA ARG A 133 7.52 -16.38 18.03
C ARG A 133 6.47 -15.38 17.55
N LEU A 134 6.86 -14.12 17.35
CA LEU A 134 5.97 -13.08 16.86
C LEU A 134 5.39 -13.45 15.49
N PHE A 135 6.24 -13.84 14.53
CA PHE A 135 5.80 -14.17 13.17
C PHE A 135 4.83 -15.34 13.14
N ARG A 136 5.05 -16.37 13.97
CA ARG A 136 4.11 -17.50 14.12
C ARG A 136 2.80 -17.07 14.77
N GLN A 137 2.86 -16.32 15.87
CA GLN A 137 1.67 -15.86 16.60
C GLN A 137 0.78 -14.96 15.74
N ARG A 138 1.40 -14.09 14.94
CA ARG A 138 0.72 -13.16 14.04
C ARG A 138 0.45 -13.74 12.67
N ARG A 139 0.86 -14.98 12.40
CA ARG A 139 0.73 -15.68 11.11
C ARG A 139 1.25 -14.84 9.94
N VAL A 140 2.43 -14.25 10.12
CA VAL A 140 3.05 -13.41 9.09
C VAL A 140 3.35 -14.27 7.86
N GLU A 141 2.86 -13.82 6.70
CA GLU A 141 3.01 -14.48 5.41
C GLU A 141 3.97 -13.73 4.48
N LEU A 142 4.26 -12.46 4.77
CA LEU A 142 5.23 -11.64 4.02
C LEU A 142 5.95 -10.69 4.97
N LEU A 143 7.28 -10.60 4.86
CA LEU A 143 8.07 -9.56 5.53
C LEU A 143 8.45 -8.49 4.51
N HIS A 144 7.94 -7.27 4.71
CA HIS A 144 8.26 -6.09 3.90
C HIS A 144 9.23 -5.19 4.67
N VAL A 145 10.44 -4.98 4.16
CA VAL A 145 11.46 -4.12 4.77
C VAL A 145 11.48 -2.77 4.07
N ASN A 146 11.19 -1.71 4.82
CA ASN A 146 11.11 -0.35 4.27
C ASN A 146 12.45 0.40 4.38
N GLY A 147 13.46 -0.11 3.67
CA GLY A 147 14.83 0.39 3.69
C GLY A 147 15.81 -0.70 3.28
N ALA A 148 17.06 -0.33 3.00
CA ALA A 148 18.08 -1.23 2.49
C ALA A 148 19.38 -1.25 3.32
N ASN A 149 19.49 -0.39 4.33
CA ASN A 149 20.72 -0.13 5.08
C ASN A 149 20.80 -0.95 6.38
N TYR A 150 20.00 -2.01 6.50
CA TYR A 150 19.96 -2.84 7.69
C TYR A 150 21.15 -3.82 7.77
N TRP A 151 21.82 -3.83 8.93
CA TRP A 151 22.94 -4.73 9.20
C TRP A 151 22.47 -5.91 10.04
N ARG A 152 22.36 -7.09 9.41
CA ARG A 152 22.02 -8.38 10.03
C ARG A 152 20.86 -8.32 11.05
N PRO A 153 19.67 -7.84 10.68
CA PRO A 153 18.51 -7.87 11.57
C PRO A 153 18.07 -9.32 11.84
N ALA A 154 17.73 -9.60 13.10
CA ALA A 154 17.28 -10.92 13.55
C ALA A 154 15.95 -11.34 12.89
N GLU A 155 15.14 -10.34 12.50
CA GLU A 155 13.85 -10.48 11.82
C GLU A 155 14.01 -11.14 10.45
N ILE A 156 15.06 -10.77 9.70
CA ILE A 156 15.34 -11.35 8.38
C ILE A 156 15.77 -12.81 8.53
N LEU A 157 16.58 -13.13 9.52
CA LEU A 157 16.94 -14.51 9.81
C LEU A 157 15.71 -15.33 10.24
N ALA A 158 14.86 -14.77 11.10
CA ALA A 158 13.62 -15.42 11.53
C ALA A 158 12.69 -15.70 10.35
N ALA A 159 12.50 -14.74 9.44
CA ALA A 159 11.71 -14.92 8.23
C ALA A 159 12.29 -16.05 7.35
N ARG A 160 13.61 -16.09 7.16
CA ARG A 160 14.28 -17.19 6.42
C ARG A 160 14.05 -18.55 7.05
N LEU A 161 14.21 -18.66 8.37
CA LEU A 161 14.00 -19.91 9.11
C LEU A 161 12.54 -20.40 9.01
N LEU A 162 11.60 -19.47 8.88
CA LEU A 162 10.17 -19.76 8.70
C LEU A 162 9.75 -19.87 7.23
N ARG A 163 10.64 -19.66 6.27
CA ARG A 163 10.34 -19.58 4.83
C ARG A 163 9.26 -18.54 4.50
N ILE A 164 9.24 -17.44 5.24
CA ILE A 164 8.41 -16.28 4.94
C ILE A 164 9.10 -15.49 3.84
N PRO A 165 8.45 -15.21 2.69
CA PRO A 165 9.00 -14.35 1.66
C PRO A 165 9.38 -12.97 2.19
N ILE A 166 10.48 -12.44 1.68
CA ILE A 166 11.07 -11.17 2.11
C ILE A 166 11.11 -10.22 0.91
N VAL A 167 10.42 -9.09 1.05
CA VAL A 167 10.43 -8.00 0.07
C VAL A 167 11.13 -6.80 0.67
N THR A 168 12.14 -6.28 -0.02
CA THR A 168 12.86 -5.07 0.41
C THR A 168 12.51 -3.90 -0.50
N HIS A 169 12.19 -2.74 0.07
CA HIS A 169 11.70 -1.58 -0.69
C HIS A 169 12.74 -0.46 -0.75
N TYR A 170 13.16 -0.10 -1.97
CA TYR A 170 14.18 0.89 -2.27
C TYR A 170 13.56 2.21 -2.68
N HIS A 171 13.78 3.23 -1.85
CA HIS A 171 13.28 4.60 -2.05
C HIS A 171 14.30 5.54 -2.70
N VAL A 172 15.56 5.10 -2.79
CA VAL A 172 16.70 5.80 -3.38
C VAL A 172 17.61 4.78 -4.04
N VAL A 173 18.57 5.23 -4.85
CA VAL A 173 19.65 4.36 -5.34
C VAL A 173 20.45 3.82 -4.16
N VAL A 174 20.65 2.51 -4.13
CA VAL A 174 21.40 1.81 -3.07
C VAL A 174 22.65 1.19 -3.66
N ASP A 175 23.80 1.86 -3.49
CA ASP A 175 25.07 1.36 -4.02
C ASP A 175 25.68 0.26 -3.15
N LYS A 176 25.49 0.35 -1.83
CA LYS A 176 26.05 -0.57 -0.84
C LYS A 176 24.94 -1.06 0.10
N PRO A 177 24.13 -2.03 -0.33
CA PRO A 177 23.07 -2.59 0.49
C PRO A 177 23.64 -3.31 1.71
N GLY A 178 22.87 -3.34 2.79
CA GLY A 178 23.19 -4.19 3.94
C GLY A 178 23.36 -5.66 3.53
N PRO A 179 24.22 -6.43 4.21
CA PRO A 179 24.61 -7.78 3.78
C PRO A 179 23.42 -8.75 3.71
N PHE A 180 22.35 -8.47 4.45
CA PHE A 180 21.16 -9.33 4.53
C PHE A 180 20.10 -8.99 3.48
N VAL A 181 20.28 -7.93 2.69
CA VAL A 181 19.42 -7.64 1.54
C VAL A 181 19.42 -8.79 0.53
N ARG A 182 20.56 -9.48 0.35
CA ARG A 182 20.70 -10.66 -0.53
C ARG A 182 19.72 -11.81 -0.20
N TYR A 183 19.11 -11.77 0.97
CA TYR A 183 18.13 -12.76 1.41
C TYR A 183 16.69 -12.40 1.04
N SER A 184 16.48 -11.24 0.44
CA SER A 184 15.18 -10.85 -0.11
C SER A 184 14.86 -11.74 -1.30
N ASP A 185 13.61 -12.16 -1.41
CA ASP A 185 13.08 -12.85 -2.58
C ASP A 185 12.81 -11.86 -3.72
N LEU A 186 12.50 -10.61 -3.38
CA LEU A 186 12.28 -9.53 -4.32
C LEU A 186 12.72 -8.18 -3.72
N ILE A 187 13.27 -7.31 -4.56
CA ILE A 187 13.40 -5.88 -4.26
C ILE A 187 12.34 -5.12 -5.04
N VAL A 188 11.57 -4.28 -4.36
CA VAL A 188 10.69 -3.30 -5.01
C VAL A 188 11.43 -1.98 -5.04
N ALA A 189 11.51 -1.34 -6.20
CA ALA A 189 12.14 -0.04 -6.37
C ALA A 189 11.11 1.00 -6.85
N VAL A 190 11.27 2.23 -6.38
CA VAL A 190 10.30 3.32 -6.67
C VAL A 190 10.38 3.88 -8.09
N SER A 191 11.39 3.47 -8.87
CA SER A 191 11.56 3.83 -10.28
C SER A 191 12.43 2.81 -11.02
N ALA A 192 12.36 2.82 -12.35
CA ALA A 192 13.26 2.03 -13.20
C ALA A 192 14.74 2.40 -12.95
N PHE A 193 15.04 3.69 -12.86
CA PHE A 193 16.39 4.17 -12.54
C PHE A 193 16.89 3.63 -11.19
N THR A 194 16.06 3.68 -10.15
CA THR A 194 16.40 3.10 -8.84
C THR A 194 16.65 1.59 -8.93
N ALA A 195 15.84 0.86 -9.70
CA ALA A 195 16.02 -0.58 -9.89
C ALA A 195 17.35 -0.88 -10.60
N GLU A 196 17.61 -0.19 -11.71
CA GLU A 196 18.76 -0.42 -12.58
C GLU A 196 20.07 0.03 -11.96
N ALA A 197 20.10 1.15 -11.24
CA ALA A 197 21.31 1.67 -10.63
C ALA A 197 21.69 0.90 -9.35
N SER A 198 20.71 0.42 -8.58
CA SER A 198 20.98 -0.15 -7.25
C SER A 198 21.58 -1.56 -7.25
N GLN A 199 22.36 -1.84 -6.21
CA GLN A 199 22.86 -3.16 -5.82
C GLN A 199 21.91 -3.84 -4.82
N PRO A 200 21.99 -5.18 -4.61
CA PRO A 200 22.81 -6.13 -5.35
C PRO A 200 22.12 -6.52 -6.65
N LYS A 201 22.87 -6.80 -7.72
CA LYS A 201 22.26 -7.27 -8.99
C LYS A 201 21.67 -8.68 -8.90
N SER A 202 22.09 -9.49 -7.93
CA SER A 202 21.68 -10.89 -7.77
C SER A 202 20.25 -11.10 -7.28
N VAL A 203 19.60 -10.06 -6.75
CA VAL A 203 18.20 -10.13 -6.30
C VAL A 203 17.31 -9.48 -7.36
N PRO A 204 16.22 -10.16 -7.80
CA PRO A 204 15.32 -9.60 -8.80
C PRO A 204 14.68 -8.31 -8.31
N LYS A 205 14.38 -7.41 -9.25
CA LYS A 205 13.81 -6.10 -8.96
C LYS A 205 12.52 -5.89 -9.74
N ALA A 206 11.50 -5.39 -9.06
CA ALA A 206 10.26 -4.91 -9.65
C ALA A 206 10.12 -3.40 -9.41
N VAL A 207 9.53 -2.70 -10.37
CA VAL A 207 9.27 -1.26 -10.24
C VAL A 207 7.84 -1.04 -9.77
N VAL A 208 7.69 -0.33 -8.65
CA VAL A 208 6.39 0.15 -8.15
C VAL A 208 6.56 1.60 -7.75
N HIS A 209 5.96 2.50 -8.52
CA HIS A 209 6.05 3.93 -8.25
C HIS A 209 5.34 4.33 -6.95
N ASN A 210 5.83 5.40 -6.34
CA ASN A 210 5.29 5.91 -5.09
C ASN A 210 3.83 6.37 -5.26
N SER A 211 2.99 5.94 -4.32
CA SER A 211 1.62 6.40 -4.21
C SER A 211 1.55 7.84 -3.68
N VAL A 212 0.57 8.59 -4.16
CA VAL A 212 0.20 9.91 -3.64
C VAL A 212 -1.28 9.93 -3.25
N VAL A 213 -1.62 10.64 -2.18
CA VAL A 213 -3.01 10.82 -1.74
C VAL A 213 -3.57 12.05 -2.42
N LEU A 214 -4.32 11.87 -3.52
CA LEU A 214 -4.83 12.96 -4.36
C LEU A 214 -5.70 13.96 -3.60
N ALA A 215 -6.56 13.48 -2.70
CA ALA A 215 -7.46 14.31 -1.91
C ALA A 215 -6.77 15.45 -1.13
N ARG A 216 -5.48 15.30 -0.79
CA ARG A 216 -4.71 16.36 -0.12
C ARG A 216 -4.46 17.57 -1.06
N PHE A 217 -4.26 17.31 -2.35
CA PHE A 217 -4.00 18.33 -3.36
C PHE A 217 -5.30 18.98 -3.82
N ASP A 218 -6.40 18.21 -3.87
CA ASP A 218 -7.73 18.74 -4.19
C ASP A 218 -8.22 19.75 -3.14
N SER A 219 -7.79 19.60 -1.88
CA SER A 219 -8.07 20.53 -0.78
C SER A 219 -7.06 21.68 -0.65
N ALA A 220 -6.18 21.89 -1.64
CA ALA A 220 -5.21 22.96 -1.58
C ALA A 220 -5.89 24.34 -1.66
N ARG A 221 -5.36 25.29 -0.89
CA ARG A 221 -5.80 26.69 -0.90
C ARG A 221 -4.74 27.55 -1.57
N ASP A 222 -5.18 28.61 -2.24
CA ASP A 222 -4.27 29.65 -2.71
C ASP A 222 -3.66 30.37 -1.49
N ILE A 223 -2.33 30.55 -1.52
CA ILE A 223 -1.54 31.23 -0.49
C ILE A 223 -0.68 32.36 -1.07
N ARG A 224 -0.87 32.76 -2.33
CA ARG A 224 -0.03 33.78 -2.99
C ARG A 224 -0.02 35.10 -2.23
N LEU A 225 -1.19 35.59 -1.85
CA LEU A 225 -1.33 36.83 -1.08
C LEU A 225 -0.65 36.75 0.30
N GLU A 226 -0.57 35.56 0.90
CA GLU A 226 0.11 35.37 2.19
C GLU A 226 1.65 35.35 2.06
N LEU A 227 2.14 35.15 0.85
CA LEU A 227 3.55 35.17 0.50
C LEU A 227 3.95 36.47 -0.21
N ASP A 228 3.08 37.49 -0.18
CA ASP A 228 3.25 38.77 -0.87
C ASP A 228 3.47 38.63 -2.40
N LEU A 229 2.84 37.62 -3.00
CA LEU A 229 2.89 37.36 -4.44
C LEU A 229 1.63 37.87 -5.15
N SER A 230 1.83 38.54 -6.28
CA SER A 230 0.77 38.92 -7.22
C SER A 230 0.19 37.69 -7.94
N PRO A 231 -1.07 37.70 -8.41
CA PRO A 231 -1.60 36.65 -9.28
C PRO A 231 -0.76 36.38 -10.53
N ASP A 232 -0.06 37.39 -11.05
CA ASP A 232 0.68 37.32 -12.32
C ASP A 232 2.14 36.89 -12.17
N ASP A 233 2.65 36.76 -10.94
CA ASP A 233 4.06 36.38 -10.72
C ASP A 233 4.34 34.95 -11.22
N VAL A 234 5.47 34.75 -11.88
CA VAL A 234 5.97 33.41 -12.16
C VAL A 234 6.66 32.89 -10.91
N VAL A 235 6.12 31.82 -10.33
CA VAL A 235 6.64 31.25 -9.07
C VAL A 235 7.49 30.02 -9.36
N VAL A 236 8.76 30.07 -8.97
CA VAL A 236 9.65 28.91 -8.90
C VAL A 236 9.80 28.53 -7.44
N SER A 237 9.41 27.30 -7.09
CA SER A 237 9.43 26.83 -5.69
C SER A 237 10.26 25.55 -5.54
N PHE A 238 11.04 25.48 -4.47
CA PHE A 238 11.69 24.26 -4.00
C PHE A 238 11.00 23.76 -2.73
N VAL A 239 10.63 22.48 -2.70
CA VAL A 239 10.06 21.83 -1.51
C VAL A 239 10.89 20.59 -1.19
N GLY A 240 11.75 20.70 -0.19
CA GLY A 240 12.63 19.61 0.23
C GLY A 240 13.42 19.95 1.48
N GLN A 241 14.10 18.94 2.04
CA GLN A 241 15.10 19.18 3.08
C GLN A 241 16.29 19.93 2.46
N VAL A 242 16.79 20.95 3.15
CA VAL A 242 18.02 21.66 2.76
C VAL A 242 19.20 20.73 3.04
N ARG A 243 19.70 20.09 1.98
CA ARG A 243 20.82 19.12 2.00
C ARG A 243 21.53 19.17 0.66
N ASP A 244 22.83 18.94 0.64
CA ASP A 244 23.66 19.00 -0.58
C ASP A 244 23.11 18.10 -1.71
N ILE A 245 22.59 16.92 -1.37
CA ILE A 245 21.95 16.01 -2.34
C ILE A 245 20.72 16.62 -3.06
N LYS A 246 20.25 17.78 -2.61
CA LYS A 246 19.11 18.51 -3.19
C LYS A 246 19.53 19.70 -4.05
N GLY A 247 20.82 20.05 -4.11
CA GLY A 247 21.36 21.11 -4.98
C GLY A 247 20.64 22.45 -4.80
N VAL A 248 20.51 22.88 -3.54
CA VAL A 248 19.83 24.12 -3.16
C VAL A 248 20.83 25.29 -3.03
N ASP A 249 22.12 24.97 -3.09
CA ASP A 249 23.26 25.87 -3.10
C ASP A 249 23.61 26.41 -4.49
#